data_AF-A0A5B7AI70-F1
#
_entry.id   AF-A0A5B7AI70-F1
#
_cell.length_a   1.000
_cell.length_b   1.000
_cell.length_c   1.000
_cell.angle_alpha   90.00
_cell.angle_beta   90.00
_cell.angle_gamma   90.00
#
_symmetry.space_group_name_H-M   'P 1'
#
loop_
_entity.id
_entity.type
_entity.pdbx_description
1 polymer ?
#
loop_
_entity_poly.entity_id
_entity_poly.type
_entity_poly.pdbx_seq_one_letter_code
_entity_poly.pdbx_strand_id
1 'polypeptide(L)'
;MGAKAKKAMMKKLNKGSSQLSVSSRKDEAADFLPLEGGPGLKLPEIKPTANTATVLYIGRIPHGFYENEMEGFFKQFGTIKRLRIARNKKTGKSKHFGFIQFESSEVAKIVADCMHNYLLFEHLLQVYLIPPERVHPKLWKGVNRWYRPLDWVQIERKKHNKERTLEDHKKLVGGIMKRDQKRRKRIEAAGIDYECPEIVGSNQPAPKKIKFDEE
;
A
#
# COMPACT_ATOMS: atom_id res chain seq x y z
N MET A 1 -13.79 49.51 -3.32
CA MET A 1 -14.07 48.69 -2.11
C MET A 1 -15.58 48.45 -2.05
N GLY A 2 -16.18 47.28 -2.23
CA GLY A 2 -15.72 45.93 -2.52
C GLY A 2 -16.99 45.10 -2.77
N ALA A 3 -17.03 44.40 -3.90
CA ALA A 3 -18.15 43.56 -4.31
C ALA A 3 -18.20 42.26 -3.49
N LYS A 4 -18.92 42.27 -2.36
CA LYS A 4 -19.26 41.04 -1.60
C LYS A 4 -20.63 41.15 -0.91
N ALA A 5 -21.70 41.24 -1.69
CA ALA A 5 -23.06 41.10 -1.16
C ALA A 5 -24.07 40.41 -2.10
N LYS A 6 -23.62 39.78 -3.19
CA LYS A 6 -24.51 39.09 -4.16
C LYS A 6 -24.30 37.58 -4.30
N LYS A 7 -23.68 36.91 -3.31
CA LYS A 7 -23.41 35.45 -3.37
C LYS A 7 -24.16 34.62 -2.31
N ALA A 8 -25.26 35.13 -1.77
CA ALA A 8 -26.08 34.44 -0.76
C ALA A 8 -27.53 34.13 -1.21
N MET A 9 -27.91 34.40 -2.48
CA MET A 9 -29.28 34.22 -2.98
C MET A 9 -29.39 33.38 -4.27
N MET A 10 -28.45 32.47 -4.52
CA MET A 10 -28.60 31.42 -5.56
C MET A 10 -28.10 30.06 -5.07
N LYS A 11 -28.50 29.65 -3.86
CA LYS A 11 -28.30 28.27 -3.35
C LYS A 11 -29.56 27.65 -2.75
N LYS A 12 -30.72 28.14 -3.15
CA LYS A 12 -32.03 27.51 -2.95
C LYS A 12 -32.69 27.39 -4.31
N LEU A 13 -32.39 26.31 -5.03
CA LEU A 13 -33.13 25.75 -6.17
C LEU A 13 -32.30 24.57 -6.72
N ASN A 14 -32.16 23.52 -5.90
CA ASN A 14 -31.95 22.16 -6.38
C ASN A 14 -32.15 21.20 -5.20
N LYS A 15 -33.41 21.08 -4.79
CA LYS A 15 -33.90 20.02 -3.93
C LYS A 15 -35.17 19.51 -4.61
N GLY A 16 -34.96 18.64 -5.58
CA GLY A 16 -36.00 18.05 -6.42
C GLY A 16 -35.57 16.68 -6.92
N SER A 17 -36.22 15.66 -6.35
CA SER A 17 -36.49 14.34 -6.94
C SER A 17 -35.32 13.51 -7.49
N SER A 18 -34.60 12.81 -6.61
CA SER A 18 -34.18 11.45 -6.94
C SER A 18 -35.27 10.48 -6.44
N GLN A 19 -36.40 10.44 -7.15
CA GLN A 19 -37.32 9.30 -7.04
C GLN A 19 -36.75 8.19 -7.93
N LEU A 20 -35.91 7.34 -7.36
CA LEU A 20 -35.79 5.96 -7.84
C LEU A 20 -36.64 5.14 -6.89
N SER A 21 -37.88 4.88 -7.33
CA SER A 21 -38.78 3.97 -6.67
C SER A 21 -38.16 2.57 -6.68
N VAL A 22 -37.68 2.14 -5.52
CA VAL A 22 -37.50 0.72 -5.23
C VAL A 22 -38.92 0.14 -5.19
N SER A 23 -39.36 -0.40 -6.33
CA SER A 23 -40.58 -1.19 -6.35
C SER A 23 -40.26 -2.54 -5.71
N SER A 24 -40.82 -2.72 -4.52
CA SER A 24 -41.00 -4.01 -3.88
C SER A 24 -41.86 -4.89 -4.79
N ARG A 25 -41.23 -5.84 -5.48
CA ARG A 25 -41.94 -6.99 -6.03
C ARG A 25 -41.76 -8.14 -5.04
N LYS A 26 -42.90 -8.54 -4.50
CA LYS A 26 -43.10 -9.71 -3.65
C LYS A 26 -42.59 -10.98 -4.35
N ASP A 27 -42.18 -11.91 -3.51
CA ASP A 27 -41.87 -13.31 -3.80
C ASP A 27 -42.89 -13.94 -4.76
N GLU A 28 -42.44 -14.41 -5.92
CA GLU A 28 -43.00 -15.59 -6.60
C GLU A 28 -41.87 -16.31 -7.35
N ALA A 29 -41.78 -17.61 -7.09
CA ALA A 29 -41.09 -18.73 -7.75
C ALA A 29 -39.87 -18.47 -8.67
N ALA A 30 -38.83 -19.26 -8.41
CA ALA A 30 -37.71 -19.46 -9.34
C ALA A 30 -38.19 -20.08 -10.66
N ASP A 31 -38.33 -19.24 -11.69
CA ASP A 31 -38.49 -19.69 -13.07
C ASP A 31 -37.12 -20.15 -13.61
N PHE A 32 -36.86 -21.44 -13.39
CA PHE A 32 -35.79 -22.20 -14.02
C PHE A 32 -36.05 -22.26 -15.53
N LEU A 33 -35.39 -21.41 -16.32
CA LEU A 33 -35.39 -21.55 -17.78
C LEU A 33 -34.61 -22.82 -18.16
N PRO A 34 -35.19 -23.71 -18.99
CA PRO A 34 -34.47 -24.89 -19.47
C PRO A 34 -33.30 -24.46 -20.35
N LEU A 35 -32.13 -25.05 -20.09
CA LEU A 35 -30.90 -24.91 -20.87
C LEU A 35 -31.07 -25.53 -22.27
N GLU A 36 -31.87 -24.91 -23.14
CA GLU A 36 -31.84 -25.20 -24.57
C GLU A 36 -30.83 -24.29 -25.27
N GLY A 37 -29.61 -24.81 -25.43
CA GLY A 37 -28.96 -24.93 -26.73
C GLY A 37 -28.71 -23.68 -27.59
N GLY A 38 -28.67 -22.46 -27.06
CA GLY A 38 -28.21 -21.29 -27.81
C GLY A 38 -26.72 -21.44 -28.22
N PRO A 39 -26.30 -21.02 -29.43
CA PRO A 39 -24.90 -21.08 -29.82
C PRO A 39 -24.09 -20.25 -28.84
N GLY A 40 -23.27 -20.94 -28.04
CA GLY A 40 -22.51 -20.32 -26.96
C GLY A 40 -21.73 -19.12 -27.48
N LEU A 41 -21.82 -17.99 -26.75
CA LEU A 41 -20.91 -16.87 -26.93
C LEU A 41 -19.49 -17.44 -26.92
N LYS A 42 -18.83 -17.43 -28.08
CA LYS A 42 -17.41 -17.75 -28.18
C LYS A 42 -16.69 -16.69 -27.35
N LEU A 43 -16.38 -17.02 -26.10
CA LEU A 43 -15.42 -16.30 -25.30
C LEU A 43 -14.18 -16.13 -26.19
N PRO A 44 -13.61 -14.93 -26.33
CA PRO A 44 -12.38 -14.77 -27.09
C PRO A 44 -11.35 -15.74 -26.51
N GLU A 45 -10.85 -16.66 -27.34
CA GLU A 45 -9.77 -17.55 -26.92
C GLU A 45 -8.59 -16.68 -26.52
N ILE A 46 -8.37 -16.54 -25.21
CA ILE A 46 -7.12 -16.03 -24.68
C ILE A 46 -6.12 -17.14 -24.98
N LYS A 47 -5.52 -17.11 -26.17
CA LYS A 47 -4.32 -17.89 -26.44
C LYS A 47 -3.40 -17.64 -25.24
N PRO A 48 -2.89 -18.67 -24.54
CA PRO A 48 -1.90 -18.44 -23.51
C PRO A 48 -0.72 -17.80 -24.23
N THR A 49 -0.63 -16.46 -24.16
CA THR A 49 0.49 -15.73 -24.71
C THR A 49 1.69 -16.35 -24.03
N ALA A 50 2.53 -17.05 -24.79
CA ALA A 50 3.75 -17.65 -24.29
C ALA A 50 4.35 -16.69 -23.28
N ASN A 51 4.39 -17.12 -22.01
CA ASN A 51 4.75 -16.31 -20.87
C ASN A 51 6.26 -16.02 -20.94
N THR A 52 6.67 -15.24 -21.92
CA THR A 52 8.05 -14.83 -22.14
C THR A 52 8.31 -13.64 -21.24
N ALA A 53 8.67 -13.97 -20.00
CA ALA A 53 9.14 -13.00 -19.02
C ALA A 53 10.14 -12.03 -19.66
N THR A 54 9.74 -10.76 -19.71
CA THR A 54 10.55 -9.65 -20.24
C THR A 54 11.27 -8.89 -19.14
N VAL A 55 11.24 -9.40 -17.90
CA VAL A 55 11.77 -8.73 -16.71
C VAL A 55 13.14 -9.27 -16.35
N LEU A 56 14.11 -8.38 -16.31
CA LEU A 56 15.45 -8.62 -15.83
C LEU A 56 15.63 -8.10 -14.41
N TYR A 57 16.32 -8.90 -13.61
CA TYR A 57 16.95 -8.46 -12.36
C TYR A 57 18.33 -7.91 -12.69
N ILE A 58 18.68 -6.77 -12.09
CA ILE A 58 20.03 -6.23 -12.11
C ILE A 58 20.47 -5.98 -10.66
N GLY A 59 21.58 -6.59 -10.25
CA GLY A 59 22.18 -6.43 -8.93
C GLY A 59 23.60 -5.88 -9.01
N ARG A 60 24.13 -5.49 -7.84
CA ARG A 60 25.46 -4.87 -7.69
C ARG A 60 25.64 -3.59 -8.50
N ILE A 61 24.58 -2.81 -8.60
CA ILE A 61 24.57 -1.53 -9.33
C ILE A 61 25.43 -0.51 -8.56
N PRO A 62 26.40 0.18 -9.20
CA PRO A 62 27.17 1.22 -8.55
C PRO A 62 26.31 2.43 -8.17
N HIS A 63 26.80 3.19 -7.19
CA HIS A 63 26.18 4.45 -6.81
C HIS A 63 26.32 5.47 -7.95
N GLY A 64 25.22 6.07 -8.38
CA GLY A 64 25.18 7.02 -9.50
C GLY A 64 24.67 6.43 -10.81
N PHE A 65 24.66 5.10 -10.95
CA PHE A 65 24.03 4.43 -12.09
C PHE A 65 22.54 4.20 -11.79
N TYR A 66 21.76 5.29 -11.88
CA TYR A 66 20.34 5.30 -11.52
C TYR A 66 19.44 5.11 -12.74
N GLU A 67 18.15 5.43 -12.60
CA GLU A 67 17.15 5.14 -13.60
C GLU A 67 17.44 5.83 -14.95
N ASN A 68 17.90 7.08 -14.94
CA ASN A 68 18.18 7.83 -16.16
C ASN A 68 19.42 7.29 -16.90
N GLU A 69 20.46 6.99 -16.14
CA GLU A 69 21.73 6.46 -16.68
C GLU A 69 21.54 5.03 -17.18
N MET A 70 20.80 4.20 -16.42
CA MET A 70 20.42 2.86 -16.86
C MET A 70 19.54 2.91 -18.11
N GLU A 71 18.56 3.82 -18.18
CA GLU A 71 17.73 3.96 -19.37
C GLU A 71 18.57 4.32 -20.59
N GLY A 72 19.49 5.29 -20.46
CA GLY A 72 20.41 5.67 -21.54
C GLY A 72 21.31 4.52 -22.01
N PHE A 73 21.87 3.75 -21.08
CA PHE A 73 22.75 2.62 -21.39
C PHE A 73 21.99 1.45 -22.01
N PHE A 74 20.92 1.00 -21.38
CA PHE A 74 20.19 -0.19 -21.82
C PHE A 74 19.31 0.04 -23.05
N LYS A 75 19.00 1.29 -23.39
CA LYS A 75 18.29 1.66 -24.63
C LYS A 75 19.04 1.24 -25.90
N GLN A 76 20.36 1.03 -25.82
CA GLN A 76 21.16 0.54 -26.94
C GLN A 76 20.79 -0.88 -27.37
N PHE A 77 20.34 -1.72 -26.44
CA PHE A 77 19.93 -3.10 -26.73
C PHE A 77 18.49 -3.18 -27.24
N GLY A 78 17.63 -2.24 -26.83
CA GLY A 78 16.26 -2.16 -27.29
C GLY A 78 15.37 -1.25 -26.44
N THR A 79 14.10 -1.14 -26.82
CA THR A 79 13.11 -0.30 -26.14
C THR A 79 12.78 -0.84 -24.74
N ILE A 80 12.93 0.03 -23.73
CA ILE A 80 12.61 -0.26 -22.34
C ILE A 80 11.15 0.14 -22.08
N LYS A 81 10.32 -0.80 -21.59
CA LYS A 81 8.93 -0.53 -21.20
C LYS A 81 8.86 0.09 -19.80
N ARG A 82 9.58 -0.49 -18.85
CA ARG A 82 9.58 -0.06 -17.45
C ARG A 82 10.94 -0.28 -16.83
N LEU A 83 11.33 0.64 -15.97
CA LEU A 83 12.58 0.58 -15.24
C LEU A 83 12.34 1.00 -13.80
N ARG A 84 12.93 0.27 -12.84
CA ARG A 84 12.78 0.57 -11.42
C ARG A 84 14.02 0.15 -10.63
N ILE A 85 14.60 1.08 -9.87
CA ILE A 85 15.60 0.75 -8.86
C ILE A 85 14.94 0.57 -7.50
N ALA A 86 15.37 -0.44 -6.77
CA ALA A 86 14.93 -0.64 -5.40
C ALA A 86 15.62 0.37 -4.48
N ARG A 87 14.82 1.14 -3.75
CA ARG A 87 15.29 2.16 -2.79
C ARG A 87 14.79 1.83 -1.38
N ASN A 88 15.52 2.29 -0.37
CA ASN A 88 15.09 2.21 1.02
C ASN A 88 13.91 3.17 1.26
N LYS A 89 12.82 2.67 1.86
CA LYS A 89 11.61 3.47 2.13
C LYS A 89 11.81 4.58 3.16
N LYS A 90 12.83 4.50 4.01
CA LYS A 90 13.13 5.50 5.06
C LYS A 90 14.12 6.56 4.59
N THR A 91 15.20 6.14 3.93
CA THR A 91 16.29 7.04 3.52
C THR A 91 16.24 7.45 2.06
N GLY A 92 15.48 6.75 1.20
CA GLY A 92 15.44 6.99 -0.24
C GLY A 92 16.69 6.53 -1.00
N LYS A 93 17.75 6.12 -0.30
CA LYS A 93 18.99 5.59 -0.89
C LYS A 93 18.71 4.32 -1.69
N SER A 94 19.45 4.13 -2.78
CA SER A 94 19.39 2.89 -3.56
C SER A 94 19.82 1.68 -2.72
N LYS A 95 19.28 0.52 -3.07
CA LYS A 95 19.70 -0.78 -2.54
C LYS A 95 20.67 -1.48 -3.49
N HIS A 96 21.17 -0.79 -4.52
CA HIS A 96 22.11 -1.33 -5.51
C HIS A 96 21.56 -2.53 -6.31
N PHE A 97 20.23 -2.59 -6.48
CA PHE A 97 19.57 -3.51 -7.39
C PHE A 97 18.30 -2.90 -7.97
N GLY A 98 17.88 -3.41 -9.12
CA GLY A 98 16.74 -2.92 -9.88
C GLY A 98 16.15 -3.95 -10.80
N PHE A 99 15.10 -3.54 -11.50
CA PHE A 99 14.36 -4.35 -12.45
C PHE A 99 14.18 -3.56 -13.73
N ILE A 100 14.43 -4.21 -14.87
CA ILE A 100 14.15 -3.65 -16.19
C ILE A 100 13.14 -4.57 -16.87
N GLN A 101 12.12 -3.98 -17.49
CA GLN A 101 11.23 -4.67 -18.40
C GLN A 101 11.49 -4.18 -19.82
N PHE A 102 11.98 -5.06 -20.68
CA PHE A 102 12.12 -4.78 -22.10
C PHE A 102 10.79 -4.97 -22.84
N GLU A 103 10.72 -4.50 -24.08
CA GLU A 103 9.61 -4.78 -24.97
C GLU A 103 9.65 -6.19 -25.56
N SER A 104 10.85 -6.63 -25.98
CA SER A 104 11.09 -7.94 -26.58
C SER A 104 11.75 -8.90 -25.57
N SER A 105 11.30 -10.14 -25.56
CA SER A 105 11.88 -11.19 -24.71
C SER A 105 13.24 -11.68 -25.20
N GLU A 106 13.50 -11.59 -26.50
CA GLU A 106 14.79 -12.02 -27.07
C GLU A 106 15.89 -11.07 -26.62
N VAL A 107 15.63 -9.76 -26.68
CA VAL A 107 16.52 -8.72 -26.17
C VAL A 107 16.82 -8.95 -24.69
N ALA A 108 15.81 -9.28 -23.88
CA ALA A 108 16.03 -9.55 -22.46
C ALA A 108 17.00 -10.73 -22.23
N LYS A 109 16.88 -11.82 -22.99
CA LYS A 109 17.81 -12.97 -22.90
C LYS A 109 19.24 -12.56 -23.27
N ILE A 110 19.40 -11.90 -24.40
CA ILE A 110 20.72 -11.43 -24.88
C ILE A 110 21.37 -10.52 -23.84
N VAL A 111 20.62 -9.56 -23.28
CA VAL A 111 21.12 -8.65 -22.24
C VAL A 111 21.53 -9.42 -20.98
N ALA A 112 20.76 -10.43 -20.57
CA ALA A 112 21.11 -11.26 -19.42
C ALA A 112 22.45 -11.97 -19.64
N ASP A 113 22.64 -12.57 -20.81
CA ASP A 113 23.86 -13.34 -21.12
C ASP A 113 25.08 -12.43 -21.31
N CYS A 114 24.93 -11.29 -21.99
CA CYS A 114 26.04 -10.38 -22.28
C CYS A 114 26.45 -9.51 -21.08
N MET A 115 25.51 -9.12 -20.22
CA MET A 115 25.78 -8.18 -19.11
C MET A 115 26.01 -8.87 -17.77
N HIS A 116 25.82 -10.19 -17.69
CA HIS A 116 26.17 -10.93 -16.49
C HIS A 116 27.70 -10.88 -16.26
N ASN A 117 28.09 -10.48 -15.05
CA ASN A 117 29.47 -10.21 -14.66
C ASN A 117 30.18 -9.11 -15.47
N TYR A 118 29.43 -8.19 -16.08
CA TYR A 118 30.03 -7.02 -16.70
C TYR A 118 30.64 -6.10 -15.66
N LEU A 119 31.91 -5.72 -15.85
CA LEU A 119 32.60 -4.79 -14.96
C LEU A 119 32.20 -3.35 -15.30
N LEU A 120 31.42 -2.74 -14.43
CA LEU A 120 30.99 -1.35 -14.54
C LEU A 120 31.47 -0.58 -13.30
N PHE A 121 32.40 0.35 -13.51
CA PHE A 121 33.21 0.95 -12.45
C PHE A 121 33.94 -0.15 -11.65
N GLU A 122 33.82 -0.15 -10.32
CA GLU A 122 34.43 -1.15 -9.43
C GLU A 122 33.51 -2.37 -9.17
N HIS A 123 32.38 -2.48 -9.87
CA HIS A 123 31.37 -3.49 -9.58
C HIS A 123 31.11 -4.41 -10.77
N LEU A 124 31.08 -5.72 -10.49
CA LEU A 124 30.59 -6.73 -11.42
C LEU A 124 29.07 -6.81 -11.33
N LEU A 125 28.39 -6.39 -12.39
CA LEU A 125 26.93 -6.43 -12.48
C LEU A 125 26.42 -7.87 -12.47
N GLN A 126 25.33 -8.10 -11.76
CA GLN A 126 24.62 -9.39 -11.78
C GLN A 126 23.31 -9.21 -12.50
N VAL A 127 23.19 -9.77 -13.70
CA VAL A 127 21.98 -9.67 -14.51
C VAL A 127 21.35 -11.05 -14.68
N TYR A 128 20.08 -11.19 -14.30
CA TYR A 128 19.37 -12.45 -14.42
C TYR A 128 17.99 -12.25 -15.02
N LEU A 129 17.57 -13.18 -15.87
CA LEU A 129 16.19 -13.26 -16.33
C LEU A 129 15.30 -13.77 -15.20
N ILE A 130 14.23 -13.04 -14.89
CA ILE A 130 13.26 -13.45 -13.86
C ILE A 130 12.08 -14.13 -14.55
N PRO A 131 11.75 -15.39 -14.22
CA PRO A 131 10.54 -16.03 -14.73
C PRO A 131 9.29 -15.26 -14.27
N PRO A 132 8.22 -15.22 -15.08
CA PRO A 132 7.11 -14.31 -14.86
C PRO A 132 6.33 -14.65 -13.57
N GLU A 133 6.34 -15.92 -13.16
CA GLU A 133 5.75 -16.39 -11.90
C GLU A 133 6.41 -15.78 -10.65
N ARG A 134 7.71 -15.50 -10.71
CA ARG A 134 8.45 -14.87 -9.60
C ARG A 134 8.31 -13.35 -9.61
N VAL A 135 7.75 -12.76 -10.67
CA VAL A 135 7.49 -11.33 -10.75
C VAL A 135 6.27 -10.99 -9.91
N HIS A 136 6.50 -10.36 -8.76
CA HIS A 136 5.40 -9.95 -7.89
C HIS A 136 4.50 -8.89 -8.57
N PRO A 137 3.16 -8.98 -8.50
CA PRO A 137 2.24 -8.06 -9.19
C PRO A 137 2.45 -6.57 -8.87
N LYS A 138 2.91 -6.27 -7.64
CA LYS A 138 3.21 -4.89 -7.19
C LYS A 138 4.63 -4.40 -7.54
N LEU A 139 5.37 -5.13 -8.38
CA LEU A 139 6.74 -4.76 -8.77
C LEU A 139 6.79 -3.37 -9.43
N TRP A 140 5.78 -3.01 -10.21
CA TRP A 140 5.74 -1.71 -10.91
C TRP A 140 4.90 -0.66 -10.18
N LYS A 141 4.42 -0.95 -8.96
CA LYS A 141 3.62 0.00 -8.20
C LYS A 141 4.50 1.16 -7.70
N GLY A 142 4.15 2.37 -8.09
CA GLY A 142 4.85 3.60 -7.68
C GLY A 142 6.10 3.91 -8.47
N VAL A 143 6.30 3.25 -9.62
CA VAL A 143 7.25 3.69 -10.65
C VAL A 143 6.85 5.10 -11.08
N ASN A 144 7.81 6.00 -11.26
CA ASN A 144 7.66 7.44 -11.54
C ASN A 144 7.14 8.30 -10.38
N ARG A 145 7.01 7.76 -9.17
CA ARG A 145 6.77 8.60 -7.98
C ARG A 145 8.09 9.13 -7.45
N TRP A 146 8.26 10.46 -7.43
CA TRP A 146 9.37 11.08 -6.73
C TRP A 146 9.36 10.72 -5.24
N TYR A 147 10.49 10.21 -4.73
CA TYR A 147 10.62 9.87 -3.32
C TYR A 147 10.62 11.15 -2.48
N ARG A 148 9.65 11.26 -1.56
CA ARG A 148 9.62 12.30 -0.55
C ARG A 148 10.01 11.67 0.79
N PRO A 149 11.18 12.02 1.38
CA PRO A 149 11.53 11.51 2.70
C PRO A 149 10.48 11.96 3.70
N LEU A 150 9.99 11.00 4.48
CA LEU A 150 9.11 11.29 5.61
C LEU A 150 9.99 11.47 6.85
N ASP A 151 9.81 12.58 7.56
CA ASP A 151 10.41 12.77 8.87
C ASP A 151 9.67 11.91 9.91
N TRP A 152 10.11 10.65 10.02
CA TRP A 152 9.55 9.69 10.96
C TRP A 152 9.64 10.18 12.39
N VAL A 153 10.72 10.88 12.76
CA VAL A 153 10.92 11.40 14.11
C VAL A 153 9.86 12.45 14.43
N GLN A 154 9.60 13.39 13.51
CA GLN A 154 8.56 14.40 13.71
C GLN A 154 7.15 13.77 13.73
N ILE A 155 6.87 12.81 12.85
CA ILE A 155 5.58 12.08 12.82
C ILE A 155 5.36 11.34 14.15
N GLU A 156 6.38 10.65 14.65
CA GLU A 156 6.33 9.88 15.88
C GLU A 156 6.25 10.80 17.11
N ARG A 157 6.99 11.91 17.13
CA ARG A 157 6.85 12.98 18.14
C ARG A 157 5.42 13.52 18.18
N LYS A 158 4.84 13.84 17.03
CA LYS A 158 3.43 14.31 16.93
C LYS A 158 2.47 13.25 17.48
N LYS A 159 2.66 11.97 17.12
CA LYS A 159 1.82 10.87 17.60
C LYS A 159 1.95 10.64 19.11
N HIS A 160 3.16 10.69 19.64
CA HIS A 160 3.41 10.51 21.06
C HIS A 160 2.86 11.68 21.89
N ASN A 161 3.12 12.92 21.42
CA ASN A 161 2.67 14.14 22.07
C ASN A 161 1.16 14.39 21.93
N LYS A 162 0.48 13.76 20.95
CA LYS A 162 -0.97 13.89 20.77
C LYS A 162 -1.70 13.56 22.08
N GLU A 163 -2.52 14.50 22.54
CA GLU A 163 -3.37 14.35 23.71
C GLU A 163 -4.46 13.30 23.45
N ARG A 164 -4.89 12.60 24.52
CA ARG A 164 -5.90 11.53 24.39
C ARG A 164 -7.30 12.16 24.34
N THR A 165 -8.12 11.75 23.38
CA THR A 165 -9.55 12.10 23.34
C THR A 165 -10.34 11.24 24.33
N LEU A 166 -11.57 11.64 24.64
CA LEU A 166 -12.49 10.86 25.49
C LEU A 166 -12.72 9.44 24.94
N GLU A 167 -12.88 9.30 23.62
CA GLU A 167 -13.10 8.01 22.97
C GLU A 167 -11.87 7.10 23.08
N ASP A 168 -10.69 7.65 22.82
CA ASP A 168 -9.43 6.92 22.93
C ASP A 168 -9.17 6.50 24.40
N HIS A 169 -9.59 7.34 25.35
CA HIS A 169 -9.54 7.03 26.78
C HIS A 169 -10.48 5.87 27.15
N LYS A 170 -11.75 5.92 26.71
CA LYS A 170 -12.71 4.82 26.92
C LYS A 170 -12.22 3.50 26.33
N LYS A 171 -11.63 3.52 25.13
CA LYS A 171 -11.01 2.33 24.51
C LYS A 171 -9.86 1.78 25.34
N LEU A 172 -9.01 2.65 25.88
CA LEU A 172 -7.91 2.27 26.75
C LEU A 172 -8.41 1.62 28.04
N VAL A 173 -9.35 2.26 28.74
CA VAL A 173 -9.98 1.72 29.97
C VAL A 173 -10.65 0.37 29.69
N GLY A 174 -11.43 0.25 28.62
CA GLY A 174 -12.03 -1.02 28.22
C GLY A 174 -11.00 -2.13 27.94
N GLY A 175 -9.85 -1.77 27.36
CA GLY A 175 -8.73 -2.70 27.16
C GLY A 175 -8.02 -3.09 28.46
N ILE A 176 -8.00 -2.22 29.47
CA ILE A 176 -7.50 -2.54 30.81
C ILE A 176 -8.45 -3.53 31.49
N MET A 177 -9.75 -3.25 31.49
CA MET A 177 -10.78 -4.12 32.11
C MET A 177 -10.78 -5.53 31.51
N LYS A 178 -10.67 -5.64 30.18
CA LYS A 178 -10.57 -6.96 29.51
C LYS A 178 -9.32 -7.73 29.91
N ARG A 179 -8.19 -7.05 30.08
CA ARG A 179 -6.93 -7.69 30.54
C ARG A 179 -7.05 -8.12 31.99
N ASP A 180 -7.69 -7.31 32.82
CA ASP A 180 -7.93 -7.63 34.22
C ASP A 180 -8.85 -8.85 34.38
N GLN A 181 -9.97 -8.89 33.65
CA GLN A 181 -10.87 -10.05 33.66
C GLN A 181 -10.17 -11.34 33.21
N LYS A 182 -9.31 -11.28 32.18
CA LYS A 182 -8.49 -12.43 31.77
C LYS A 182 -7.50 -12.85 32.85
N ARG A 183 -6.95 -11.89 33.59
CA ARG A 183 -6.02 -12.16 34.71
C ARG A 183 -6.76 -12.85 35.85
N ARG A 184 -7.92 -12.34 36.28
CA ARG A 184 -8.75 -12.92 37.35
C ARG A 184 -9.10 -14.38 37.03
N LYS A 185 -9.58 -14.66 35.81
CA LYS A 185 -9.87 -16.04 35.36
C LYS A 185 -8.65 -16.98 35.41
N ARG A 186 -7.44 -16.46 35.18
CA ARG A 186 -6.20 -17.26 35.27
C ARG A 186 -5.81 -17.57 36.71
N ILE A 187 -6.02 -16.62 37.62
CA ILE A 187 -5.77 -16.77 39.06
C ILE A 187 -6.74 -17.80 39.65
N GLU A 188 -8.03 -17.67 39.31
CA GLU A 188 -9.09 -18.61 39.69
C GLU A 188 -8.80 -20.02 39.16
N ALA A 189 -8.42 -20.15 37.88
CA ALA A 189 -8.04 -21.44 37.30
C ALA A 189 -6.78 -22.06 37.93
N ALA A 190 -5.90 -21.25 38.51
CA ALA A 190 -4.73 -21.71 39.25
C ALA A 190 -5.05 -22.06 40.72
N GLY A 191 -6.30 -21.84 41.17
CA GLY A 191 -6.74 -22.14 42.54
C GLY A 191 -6.11 -21.22 43.60
N ILE A 192 -5.68 -20.01 43.21
CA ILE A 192 -5.05 -19.06 44.11
C ILE A 192 -6.13 -18.12 44.67
N ASP A 193 -6.31 -18.12 45.99
CA ASP A 193 -7.16 -17.16 46.70
C ASP A 193 -6.49 -15.78 46.77
N TYR A 194 -6.62 -15.02 45.68
CA TYR A 194 -6.15 -13.65 45.61
C TYR A 194 -7.18 -12.74 44.95
N GLU A 195 -7.77 -11.84 45.73
CA GLU A 195 -8.70 -10.84 45.25
C GLU A 195 -7.94 -9.61 44.72
N CYS A 196 -7.94 -9.44 43.40
CA CYS A 196 -7.32 -8.29 42.76
C CYS A 196 -8.13 -7.02 43.05
N PRO A 197 -7.51 -5.95 43.59
CA PRO A 197 -8.22 -4.71 43.87
C PRO A 197 -8.82 -4.09 42.61
N GLU A 198 -9.92 -3.36 42.79
CA GLU A 198 -10.62 -2.71 41.69
C GLU A 198 -9.76 -1.62 41.05
N ILE A 199 -9.81 -1.55 39.72
CA ILE A 199 -9.10 -0.53 38.98
C ILE A 199 -9.93 0.75 39.03
N VAL A 200 -9.57 1.65 39.95
CA VAL A 200 -10.17 2.98 40.06
C VAL A 200 -9.64 3.85 38.92
N GLY A 201 -10.38 3.91 37.80
CA GLY A 201 -10.07 4.76 36.65
C GLY A 201 -11.00 5.97 36.60
N SER A 202 -10.46 7.19 36.56
CA SER A 202 -11.25 8.38 36.30
C SER A 202 -11.79 8.36 34.86
N ASN A 203 -13.03 8.82 34.64
CA ASN A 203 -13.64 8.84 33.30
C ASN A 203 -13.03 9.91 32.36
N GLN A 204 -12.18 10.79 32.90
CA GLN A 204 -11.57 11.91 32.18
C GLN A 204 -10.13 11.58 31.75
N PRO A 205 -9.74 11.92 30.51
CA PRO A 205 -8.37 11.73 30.04
C PRO A 205 -7.44 12.69 30.76
N ALA A 206 -6.49 12.15 31.52
CA ALA A 206 -5.40 12.94 32.06
C ALA A 206 -4.45 13.39 30.93
N PRO A 207 -3.93 14.63 30.98
CA PRO A 207 -2.90 15.08 30.06
C PRO A 207 -1.64 14.23 30.23
N LYS A 208 -0.95 13.92 29.11
CA LYS A 208 0.28 13.10 29.14
C LYS A 208 1.49 13.84 29.73
N LYS A 209 1.45 15.16 29.75
CA LYS A 209 2.53 16.02 30.23
C LYS A 209 1.96 17.01 31.22
N ILE A 210 2.68 17.24 32.30
CA ILE A 210 2.44 18.33 33.24
C ILE A 210 2.88 19.60 32.52
N LYS A 211 1.96 20.56 32.34
CA LYS A 211 2.27 21.91 31.87
C LYS A 211 2.46 22.73 33.15
N PHE A 212 3.64 23.33 33.32
CA PHE A 212 3.86 24.32 34.36
C PHE A 212 3.49 25.68 33.76
N ASP A 213 2.69 26.45 34.47
CA ASP A 213 2.36 27.81 34.05
C ASP A 213 3.60 28.70 34.31
N GLU A 214 3.97 29.52 33.32
CA GLU A 214 5.06 30.49 33.45
C GLU A 214 4.53 31.69 34.25
N GLU A 215 4.90 31.78 35.53
CA GLU A 215 4.66 32.96 36.39
C GLU A 215 5.61 34.13 36.05
#